data_AF-A0A382GFJ6-F1
#
_entry.id   AF-A0A382GFJ6-F1
#
_cell.length_a   1.000
_cell.length_b   1.000
_cell.length_c   1.000
_cell.angle_alpha   90.00
_cell.angle_beta   90.00
_cell.angle_gamma   90.00
#
_symmetry.space_group_name_H-M   'P 1'
#
loop_
_entity.id
_entity.type
_entity.pdbx_description
1 polymer ?
#
loop_
_entity_poly.entity_id
_entity_poly.type
_entity_poly.pdbx_seq_one_letter_code
_entity_poly.pdbx_strand_id
1 'polypeptide(L)' 'MRMQVTGAAFLIVACIQPVDSCGQELADYDYENLSLRGITFEAGHVYASNIEDAHIVGVRLDLGFLGPGF' A
#
# COMPACT_ATOMS: atom_id res chain seq x y z
N MET A 1 -21.24 35.53 25.21
CA MET A 1 -20.28 34.97 24.23
C MET A 1 -19.14 34.30 24.99
N ARG A 2 -19.33 33.04 25.42
CA ARG A 2 -18.39 32.36 26.33
C ARG A 2 -18.52 30.82 26.30
N MET A 3 -18.81 30.27 25.11
CA MET A 3 -19.07 28.83 24.92
C MET A 3 -18.29 28.22 23.74
N GLN A 4 -17.45 29.01 23.06
CA GLN A 4 -16.66 28.56 21.89
C GLN A 4 -15.21 28.20 22.24
N VAL A 5 -14.67 28.71 23.36
CA VAL A 5 -13.26 28.49 23.73
C VAL A 5 -13.03 27.07 24.24
N THR A 6 -14.00 26.48 24.95
CA THR A 6 -13.88 25.12 25.51
C THR A 6 -13.93 24.03 24.45
N GLY A 7 -14.77 24.19 23.41
CA GLY A 7 -14.87 23.22 22.31
C GLY A 7 -13.62 23.22 21.42
N ALA A 8 -13.04 24.39 21.15
CA ALA A 8 -11.80 24.50 20.39
C ALA A 8 -10.61 23.85 21.12
N ALA A 9 -10.52 24.03 22.44
CA ALA A 9 -9.47 23.41 23.25
C ALA A 9 -9.55 21.87 23.25
N PHE A 10 -10.76 21.30 23.28
CA PHE A 10 -10.95 19.85 23.24
C PHE A 10 -10.56 19.23 21.88
N LEU A 11 -10.88 19.92 20.78
CA LEU A 11 -10.50 19.49 19.43
C LEU A 11 -8.98 19.48 19.24
N ILE A 12 -8.27 20.47 19.78
CA ILE A 12 -6.80 20.57 19.66
C ILE A 12 -6.10 19.46 20.46
N VAL A 13 -6.59 19.13 21.65
CA VAL A 13 -6.03 18.06 22.49
C VAL A 13 -6.21 16.66 21.86
N ALA A 14 -7.32 16.44 21.14
CA ALA A 14 -7.55 15.19 20.41
C ALA A 14 -6.58 15.00 19.23
N CYS A 15 -6.07 16.07 18.62
CA CYS A 15 -5.17 16.00 17.46
C CYS A 15 -3.69 15.81 17.83
N ILE A 16 -3.31 15.96 19.10
CA ILE A 16 -1.91 15.88 19.57
C ILE A 16 -1.67 14.57 20.33
N GLN A 17 -2.43 13.51 20.00
CA GLN A 17 -2.08 12.18 20.51
C GLN A 17 -0.82 11.72 19.77
N PRO A 18 0.29 11.40 20.46
CA PRO A 18 1.40 10.72 19.83
C PRO A 18 0.88 9.35 19.38
N VAL A 19 0.55 9.25 18.10
CA VAL A 19 0.34 7.93 17.50
C VAL A 19 1.75 7.33 17.43
N ASP A 20 2.01 6.30 18.22
CA ASP A 20 3.08 5.36 17.88
C ASP A 20 2.65 4.70 16.57
N SER A 21 2.92 5.38 15.46
CA SER A 21 2.87 4.80 14.13
C SER A 21 4.07 3.87 14.00
N CYS A 22 4.10 2.80 14.80
CA CYS A 22 4.73 1.56 14.39
C CYS A 22 3.95 1.16 13.14
N GLY A 23 4.51 1.43 11.96
CA GLY A 23 3.97 0.87 10.74
C GLY A 23 3.87 -0.65 10.94
N GLN A 24 2.75 -1.25 10.54
CA GLN A 24 2.63 -2.70 10.53
C GLN A 24 3.86 -3.28 9.84
N GLU A 25 4.52 -4.22 10.50
CA GLU A 25 5.55 -5.00 9.85
C GLU A 25 4.89 -5.82 8.73
N LEU A 26 5.69 -6.22 7.74
CA LEU A 26 5.17 -7.02 6.65
C LEU A 26 4.49 -8.30 7.18
N ALA A 27 4.99 -8.86 8.29
CA ALA A 27 4.42 -10.01 8.98
C ALA A 27 3.08 -9.75 9.70
N ASP A 28 2.74 -8.49 9.98
CA ASP A 28 1.50 -8.14 10.68
C ASP A 28 0.30 -8.06 9.73
N TYR A 29 0.55 -8.12 8.42
CA TYR A 29 -0.54 -8.22 7.45
C TYR A 29 -1.15 -9.62 7.47
N ASP A 30 -2.48 -9.66 7.41
CA ASP A 30 -3.24 -10.90 7.33
C ASP A 30 -3.12 -11.51 5.93
N TYR A 31 -2.17 -12.44 5.80
CA TYR A 31 -1.93 -13.21 4.57
C TYR A 31 -2.96 -14.32 4.34
N GLU A 32 -3.77 -14.67 5.34
CA GLU A 32 -4.75 -15.75 5.23
C GLU A 32 -5.89 -15.40 4.26
N ASN A 33 -6.10 -14.10 4.04
CA ASN A 33 -7.13 -13.57 3.14
C ASN A 33 -6.60 -13.25 1.72
N LEU A 34 -5.34 -13.58 1.40
CA LEU A 34 -4.88 -13.50 0.02
C LEU A 34 -5.66 -14.49 -0.86
N SER A 35 -6.03 -14.03 -2.05
CA SER A 35 -6.78 -14.82 -3.01
C SER A 35 -6.09 -14.78 -4.36
N LEU A 36 -5.81 -15.94 -4.94
CA LEU A 36 -5.26 -15.99 -6.29
C LEU A 36 -6.33 -15.51 -7.28
N ARG A 37 -6.16 -14.30 -7.79
CA ARG A 37 -7.11 -13.64 -8.70
C ARG A 37 -6.71 -13.80 -10.16
N GLY A 38 -5.44 -14.04 -10.44
CA GLY A 38 -4.97 -14.10 -11.82
C GLY A 38 -3.55 -14.57 -11.98
N ILE A 39 -3.27 -14.97 -13.22
CA ILE A 39 -1.95 -15.31 -13.72
C ILE A 39 -1.77 -14.53 -15.03
N THR A 40 -0.69 -13.77 -15.12
CA THR A 40 -0.35 -13.02 -16.33
C THR A 40 0.98 -13.50 -16.88
N PHE A 41 1.01 -13.75 -18.19
CA PHE A 41 2.22 -14.04 -18.93
C PHE A 41 2.62 -12.79 -19.70
N GLU A 42 3.88 -12.38 -19.58
CA GLU A 42 4.41 -11.19 -20.19
C GLU A 42 5.54 -11.58 -21.14
N ALA A 43 5.54 -11.01 -22.34
CA ALA A 43 6.64 -11.09 -23.29
C ALA A 43 6.87 -9.70 -23.89
N GLY A 44 8.12 -9.27 -23.95
CA GLY A 44 8.49 -7.93 -24.38
C GLY A 44 9.85 -7.89 -25.05
N HIS A 45 10.07 -6.84 -25.83
CA HIS A 45 11.33 -6.57 -26.47
C HIS A 45 11.63 -5.07 -26.40
N VAL A 46 12.83 -4.73 -25.94
CA VAL A 46 13.32 -3.36 -25.87
C VAL A 46 14.39 -3.19 -26.94
N TYR A 47 14.05 -2.41 -27.97
CA TYR A 47 15.00 -1.99 -28.99
C TYR A 47 15.84 -0.84 -28.47
N ALA A 48 17.15 -1.04 -28.39
CA ALA A 48 18.09 -0.04 -27.95
C ALA A 48 19.03 0.36 -29.10
N SER A 49 19.33 1.66 -29.17
CA SER A 49 20.12 2.21 -30.29
C SER A 49 21.62 2.24 -30.05
N ASN A 50 22.05 2.19 -28.79
CA ASN A 50 23.46 2.33 -28.38
C ASN A 50 23.93 1.23 -27.42
N ILE A 51 23.04 0.30 -27.07
CA ILE A 51 23.33 -0.88 -26.24
C ILE A 51 22.62 -2.08 -26.87
N GLU A 52 22.90 -3.28 -26.37
CA GLU A 52 22.23 -4.49 -26.82
C GLU A 52 20.73 -4.48 -26.51
N ASP A 53 19.96 -4.98 -27.46
CA ASP A 53 18.52 -5.19 -27.31
C ASP A 53 18.23 -6.19 -26.19
N ALA A 54 17.11 -5.98 -25.49
CA ALA A 54 16.70 -6.84 -24.39
C ALA A 54 15.37 -7.53 -24.68
N HIS A 55 15.34 -8.84 -24.43
CA HIS A 55 14.10 -9.63 -24.45
C HIS A 55 13.64 -9.88 -23.01
N ILE A 56 12.33 -9.75 -22.78
CA ILE A 56 11.72 -9.92 -21.47
C ILE A 56 10.68 -11.02 -21.59
N VAL A 57 10.73 -12.01 -20.70
CA VAL A 57 9.70 -13.03 -20.53
C VAL A 57 9.42 -13.16 -19.03
N GLY A 58 8.15 -13.11 -18.64
CA GLY A 58 7.76 -13.08 -17.24
C GLY A 58 6.43 -13.76 -16.96
N VAL A 59 6.25 -14.16 -15.70
CA VAL A 59 4.98 -14.64 -15.16
C VAL A 59 4.69 -13.84 -13.90
N ARG A 60 3.45 -13.36 -13.76
CA ARG A 60 2.96 -12.65 -12.59
C ARG A 60 1.79 -13.41 -11.97
N LEU A 61 1.83 -13.59 -10.66
CA LEU A 61 0.72 -14.10 -9.86
C LEU A 61 0.08 -12.93 -9.11
N ASP A 62 -1.22 -12.73 -9.31
CA ASP A 62 -2.00 -11.74 -8.56
C ASP A 62 -2.66 -12.42 -7.36
N LEU A 63 -2.21 -12.06 -6.15
CA LEU A 63 -2.69 -12.61 -4.88
C LEU A 63 -3.78 -11.74 -4.23
N GLY A 64 -4.30 -10.75 -4.95
CA GLY A 64 -5.30 -9.84 -4.42
C GLY A 64 -4.70 -8.71 -3.57
N PHE A 65 -5.54 -8.14 -2.73
CA PHE A 65 -5.18 -6.97 -1.93
C PHE A 65 -4.75 -7.41 -0.53
N LEU A 66 -3.66 -6.81 -0.05
CA LEU A 66 -3.18 -7.00 1.32
C LEU A 66 -3.67 -5.83 2.17
N GLY A 67 -4.52 -6.08 3.17
CA GLY A 67 -4.97 -5.08 4.14
C GLY A 67 -6.45 -5.17 4.52
N PRO A 68 -6.88 -4.44 5.57
CA PRO A 68 -8.25 -4.48 6.06
C PRO A 68 -9.23 -3.74 5.13
N GLY A 69 -10.36 -4.39 4.80
CA GLY A 69 -11.48 -3.75 4.08
C GLY A 69 -11.53 -3.98 2.57
N PHE A 70 -10.79 -4.97 2.05
CA PHE A 70 -10.85 -5.44 0.67
C PHE A 70 -11.49 -6.83 0.58
#